data_AF-A0A7R9C250-F1
#
_entry.id   AF-A0A7R9C250-F1
#
_cell.length_a   1.000
_cell.length_b   1.000
_cell.length_c   1.000
_cell.angle_alpha   90.00
_cell.angle_beta   90.00
_cell.angle_gamma   90.00
#
_symmetry.space_group_name_H-M   'P 1'
#
loop_
_entity.id
_entity.type
_entity.pdbx_description
1 polymer ?
#
loop_
_entity_poly.entity_id
_entity_poly.type
_entity_poly.pdbx_seq_one_letter_code
_entity_poly.pdbx_strand_id
1 'polypeptide(L)'
;MALRNKAFGSAQEFVWALDSSEYAVRENSSSVKIFKNFKEKKTFKPEFGAEGIFGGYMLGVRSVSGLAFYEWESLSLIRRIEIQPKHVFWSESGELVCIATEDSYFILKFSAEEVERCRQSKEGLSADGYETAFD
;
A
#
# COMPACT_ATOMS: atom_id res chain seq x y z
N MET A 1 -25.46 -12.36 19.26
CA MET A 1 -24.58 -12.11 18.10
C MET A 1 -23.67 -13.33 17.97
N ALA A 2 -23.62 -13.99 16.80
CA ALA A 2 -22.79 -15.18 16.61
C ALA A 2 -21.68 -14.84 15.60
N LEU A 3 -20.42 -14.90 16.04
CA LEU A 3 -19.25 -14.70 15.18
C LEU A 3 -19.04 -15.98 14.36
N ARG A 4 -19.39 -15.93 13.07
CA ARG A 4 -19.14 -17.05 12.14
C ARG A 4 -17.92 -16.75 11.29
N ASN A 5 -17.08 -17.75 11.10
CA ASN A 5 -15.97 -17.64 10.17
C ASN A 5 -16.49 -17.32 8.77
N LYS A 6 -15.89 -16.31 8.13
CA LYS A 6 -16.25 -15.87 6.77
C LYS A 6 -15.32 -16.44 5.70
N ALA A 7 -14.03 -16.57 6.01
CA ALA A 7 -13.00 -17.17 5.18
C ALA A 7 -11.79 -17.60 6.03
N PHE A 8 -10.94 -18.45 5.46
CA PHE A 8 -9.67 -18.89 6.04
C PHE A 8 -8.63 -19.09 4.91
N GLY A 9 -7.35 -19.09 5.26
CA GLY A 9 -6.27 -19.25 4.28
C GLY A 9 -4.89 -19.14 4.95
N SER A 10 -3.84 -19.31 4.15
CA SER A 10 -2.45 -19.13 4.58
C SER A 10 -1.92 -17.77 4.14
N ALA A 11 -1.11 -17.14 5.00
CA ALA A 11 -0.44 -15.88 4.69
C ALA A 11 0.80 -15.74 5.58
N GLN A 12 1.87 -15.12 5.07
CA GLN A 12 2.97 -14.65 5.91
C GLN A 12 2.58 -13.36 6.64
N GLU A 13 1.87 -12.48 5.93
CA GLU A 13 1.34 -11.22 6.45
C GLU A 13 -0.04 -10.94 5.88
N PHE A 14 -0.82 -10.17 6.62
CA PHE A 14 -2.19 -9.78 6.28
C PHE A 14 -2.40 -8.33 6.68
N VAL A 15 -3.03 -7.53 5.81
CA VAL A 15 -3.41 -6.14 6.10
C VAL A 15 -4.76 -5.80 5.48
N TRP A 16 -5.53 -4.97 6.19
CA TRP A 16 -6.79 -4.42 5.69
C TRP A 16 -6.56 -3.15 4.86
N ALA A 17 -7.37 -2.96 3.83
CA ALA A 17 -7.64 -1.64 3.30
C ALA A 17 -8.54 -0.85 4.27
N LEU A 18 -8.83 0.42 3.99
CA LEU A 18 -9.89 1.14 4.73
C LEU A 18 -11.28 0.55 4.48
N ASP A 19 -11.53 0.04 3.28
CA ASP A 19 -12.72 -0.74 2.98
C ASP A 19 -12.63 -2.08 3.73
N SER A 20 -13.49 -2.27 4.73
CA SER A 20 -13.57 -3.50 5.53
C SER A 20 -13.87 -4.79 4.75
N SER A 21 -14.17 -4.68 3.45
CA SER A 21 -14.33 -5.82 2.54
C SER A 21 -13.07 -6.15 1.74
N GLU A 22 -12.03 -5.31 1.76
CA GLU A 22 -10.84 -5.41 0.93
C GLU A 22 -9.56 -5.57 1.78
N TYR A 23 -8.72 -6.54 1.43
CA TYR A 23 -7.49 -6.85 2.16
C TYR A 23 -6.42 -7.41 1.26
N ALA A 24 -5.17 -7.35 1.72
CA ALA A 24 -4.03 -7.98 1.09
C ALA A 24 -3.43 -9.06 1.97
N VAL A 25 -2.89 -10.10 1.33
CA VAL A 25 -2.01 -11.08 1.97
C VAL A 25 -0.71 -11.21 1.20
N ARG A 26 0.39 -11.30 1.93
CA ARG A 26 1.70 -11.64 1.38
C ARG A 26 1.90 -13.14 1.50
N GLU A 27 1.98 -13.85 0.38
CA GLU A 27 2.20 -15.31 0.38
C GLU A 27 3.68 -15.66 0.55
N ASN A 28 4.55 -14.89 -0.09
CA ASN A 28 5.99 -15.07 -0.09
C ASN A 28 6.67 -13.73 -0.42
N SER A 29 7.99 -13.74 -0.63
CA SER A 29 8.79 -12.54 -0.93
C SER A 29 8.51 -11.89 -2.30
N SER A 30 7.64 -12.48 -3.13
CA SER A 30 7.41 -12.04 -4.52
C SER A 30 5.94 -11.93 -4.91
N SER A 31 5.02 -12.31 -4.02
CA SER A 31 3.59 -12.44 -4.33
C SER A 31 2.73 -11.80 -3.24
N VAL A 32 1.94 -10.80 -3.65
CA VAL A 32 0.90 -10.19 -2.83
C VAL A 32 -0.45 -10.40 -3.52
N LYS A 33 -1.41 -10.95 -2.79
CA LYS A 33 -2.77 -11.22 -3.26
C LYS A 33 -3.74 -10.24 -2.64
N ILE A 34 -4.65 -9.72 -3.44
CA ILE A 34 -5.71 -8.79 -3.06
C ILE A 34 -7.04 -9.51 -3.09
N PHE A 35 -7.81 -9.34 -2.04
CA PHE A 35 -9.13 -9.94 -1.88
C PHE A 35 -10.15 -8.83 -1.68
N LYS A 36 -11.34 -9.00 -2.28
CA LYS A 36 -12.50 -8.16 -2.00
C LYS A 36 -13.72 -9.03 -1.78
N ASN A 37 -14.52 -8.72 -0.76
CA ASN A 37 -15.64 -9.56 -0.32
C ASN A 37 -15.22 -11.03 -0.09
N PHE A 38 -14.01 -11.24 0.46
CA PHE A 38 -13.43 -12.55 0.75
C PHE A 38 -13.23 -13.46 -0.49
N LYS A 39 -13.13 -12.86 -1.67
CA LYS A 39 -12.75 -13.54 -2.91
C LYS A 39 -11.48 -12.90 -3.47
N GLU A 40 -10.58 -13.73 -4.00
CA GLU A 40 -9.36 -13.23 -4.66
C GLU A 40 -9.77 -12.38 -5.88
N LYS A 41 -9.23 -11.16 -5.93
CA LYS A 41 -9.50 -10.17 -6.99
C LYS A 41 -8.32 -10.10 -7.96
N LYS A 42 -7.11 -9.96 -7.41
CA LYS A 42 -5.86 -9.81 -8.16
C LYS A 42 -4.71 -10.42 -7.37
N THR A 43 -3.71 -10.90 -8.09
CA THR A 43 -2.41 -11.25 -7.55
C THR A 43 -1.36 -10.46 -8.33
N PHE A 44 -0.45 -9.78 -7.64
CA PHE A 44 0.61 -9.03 -8.29
C PHE A 44 1.98 -9.32 -7.67
N LYS A 45 3.01 -9.10 -8.49
CA LYS A 45 4.40 -9.27 -8.12
C LYS A 45 5.05 -7.89 -8.09
N PRO A 46 5.30 -7.31 -6.90
CA PRO A 46 6.02 -6.04 -6.79
C PRO A 46 7.39 -6.18 -7.46
N GLU A 47 7.80 -5.15 -8.19
CA GLU A 47 9.03 -5.15 -8.99
C GLU A 47 10.29 -5.52 -8.19
N PHE A 48 10.37 -5.05 -6.94
CA PHE A 48 11.50 -5.27 -6.04
C PHE A 48 11.21 -6.33 -4.96
N GLY A 49 10.15 -7.12 -5.14
CA GLY A 49 9.68 -8.07 -4.14
C GLY A 49 8.96 -7.40 -2.96
N ALA A 50 8.64 -8.20 -1.95
CA ALA A 50 7.88 -7.80 -0.77
C ALA A 50 8.45 -8.47 0.49
N GLU A 51 8.98 -7.65 1.40
CA GLU A 51 9.46 -8.07 2.72
C GLU A 51 8.51 -7.64 3.84
N GLY A 52 7.56 -6.77 3.54
CA GLY A 52 6.54 -6.27 4.45
C GLY A 52 5.37 -5.66 3.68
N ILE A 53 4.15 -5.82 4.17
CA ILE A 53 2.98 -5.10 3.65
C ILE A 53 2.31 -4.25 4.72
N PHE A 54 1.72 -3.12 4.30
CA PHE A 54 1.03 -2.16 5.16
C PHE A 54 -0.33 -1.80 4.57
N GLY A 55 -1.34 -1.76 5.45
CA GLY A 55 -2.71 -1.43 5.08
C GLY A 55 -3.03 0.06 5.20
N GLY A 56 -4.33 0.35 5.15
CA GLY A 56 -4.86 1.71 5.25
C GLY A 56 -5.29 2.27 3.89
N TYR A 57 -5.08 3.58 3.69
CA TYR A 57 -5.60 4.29 2.51
C TYR A 57 -4.99 3.77 1.19
N MET A 58 -3.73 3.32 1.25
CA MET A 58 -3.02 2.67 0.15
C MET A 58 -2.37 1.38 0.63
N LEU A 59 -2.07 0.48 -0.30
CA LEU A 59 -1.26 -0.69 -0.01
C LEU A 59 0.21 -0.28 -0.02
N GLY A 60 0.85 -0.31 1.15
CA GLY A 60 2.30 -0.15 1.28
C GLY A 60 3.00 -1.50 1.11
N VAL A 61 4.10 -1.53 0.37
CA VAL A 61 4.98 -2.69 0.24
C VAL A 61 6.41 -2.25 0.54
N ARG A 62 6.99 -2.78 1.63
CA ARG A 62 8.42 -2.63 1.91
C ARG A 62 9.21 -3.70 1.16
N SER A 63 10.31 -3.27 0.57
CA SER A 63 11.30 -4.10 -0.11
C SER A 63 12.70 -3.56 0.14
N VAL A 64 13.71 -4.22 -0.44
CA VAL A 64 15.09 -3.74 -0.43
C VAL A 64 15.26 -2.35 -1.04
N SER A 65 14.37 -1.92 -1.95
CA SER A 65 14.41 -0.59 -2.57
C SER A 65 13.62 0.48 -1.80
N GLY A 66 13.07 0.15 -0.62
CA GLY A 66 12.31 1.07 0.22
C GLY A 66 10.83 0.73 0.29
N LEU A 67 9.98 1.74 0.51
CA LEU A 67 8.54 1.63 0.64
C LEU A 67 7.84 2.11 -0.63
N ALA A 68 7.08 1.22 -1.27
CA ALA A 68 6.23 1.56 -2.42
C ALA A 68 4.76 1.59 -1.99
N PHE A 69 4.07 2.68 -2.31
CA PHE A 69 2.62 2.81 -2.16
C PHE A 69 1.90 2.50 -3.47
N TYR A 70 0.90 1.64 -3.39
CA TYR A 70 0.04 1.23 -4.51
C TYR A 70 -1.42 1.58 -4.24
N GLU A 71 -2.14 1.96 -5.29
CA GLU A 71 -3.59 2.11 -5.24
C GLU A 71 -4.26 0.72 -5.20
N TRP A 72 -5.17 0.49 -4.24
CA TRP A 72 -5.83 -0.81 -4.03
C TRP A 72 -6.58 -1.35 -5.26
N GLU A 73 -7.24 -0.48 -6.04
CA GLU A 73 -8.05 -0.89 -7.18
C GLU A 73 -7.21 -1.28 -8.38
N SER A 74 -6.36 -0.37 -8.86
CA SER A 74 -5.55 -0.58 -10.06
C SER A 74 -4.27 -1.37 -9.79
N LEU A 75 -3.74 -1.34 -8.57
CA LEU A 75 -2.37 -1.75 -8.21
C LEU A 75 -1.30 -0.97 -8.98
N SER A 76 -1.62 0.25 -9.42
CA SER A 76 -0.63 1.20 -9.95
C SER A 76 0.25 1.74 -8.83
N LEU A 77 1.54 1.88 -9.14
CA LEU A 77 2.51 2.54 -8.26
C LEU A 77 2.14 4.03 -8.13
N ILE A 78 1.88 4.48 -6.91
CA ILE A 78 1.66 5.90 -6.60
C ILE A 78 3.01 6.57 -6.35
N ARG A 79 3.79 6.04 -5.41
CA ARG A 79 5.12 6.57 -5.08
C ARG A 79 6.00 5.50 -4.45
N ARG A 80 7.28 5.51 -4.77
CA ARG A 80 8.33 4.84 -4.01
C ARG A 80 9.13 5.86 -3.20
N ILE A 81 9.35 5.54 -1.93
CA ILE A 81 10.11 6.36 -0.99
C ILE A 81 11.27 5.50 -0.47
N GLU A 82 12.49 6.01 -0.57
CA GLU A 82 13.72 5.34 -0.10
C GLU A 82 13.81 5.35 1.44
N ILE A 83 12.91 4.59 2.08
CA ILE A 83 12.80 4.48 3.53
C ILE A 83 12.50 3.03 3.93
N GLN A 84 13.02 2.61 5.09
CA GLN A 84 12.82 1.27 5.64
C GLN A 84 11.85 1.32 6.83
N PRO A 85 10.53 1.24 6.58
CA PRO A 85 9.53 1.36 7.64
C PRO A 85 9.47 0.11 8.51
N LYS A 86 9.23 0.30 9.81
CA LYS A 86 8.68 -0.73 10.70
C LYS A 86 7.16 -0.68 10.73
N HIS A 87 6.60 0.52 10.72
CA HIS A 87 5.15 0.75 10.71
C HIS A 87 4.77 1.89 9.78
N VAL A 88 3.55 1.82 9.25
CA VAL A 88 2.94 2.85 8.43
C VAL A 88 1.52 3.05 8.96
N PHE A 89 1.17 4.29 9.31
CA PHE A 89 -0.14 4.63 9.85
C PHE A 89 -0.75 5.78 9.05
N TRP A 90 -1.91 5.53 8.46
CA TRP A 90 -2.68 6.57 7.80
C TRP A 90 -3.61 7.27 8.79
N SER A 91 -3.72 8.58 8.66
CA SER A 91 -4.81 9.35 9.26
C SER A 91 -6.17 8.91 8.70
N GLU A 92 -7.24 9.10 9.46
CA GLU A 92 -8.59 8.73 9.03
C GLU A 92 -9.05 9.48 7.77
N SER A 93 -8.58 10.72 7.56
CA SER A 93 -8.87 11.49 6.35
C SER A 93 -8.13 10.99 5.12
N GLY A 94 -7.06 10.19 5.29
CA GLY A 94 -6.18 9.77 4.21
C GLY A 94 -5.19 10.84 3.74
N GLU A 95 -5.21 12.04 4.33
CA GLU A 95 -4.36 13.16 3.90
C GLU A 95 -2.95 13.08 4.50
N LEU A 96 -2.80 12.47 5.67
CA LEU A 96 -1.51 12.30 6.33
C LEU A 96 -1.16 10.82 6.49
N VAL A 97 0.13 10.51 6.33
CA VAL A 97 0.72 9.20 6.64
C VAL A 97 1.92 9.37 7.55
N CYS A 98 1.96 8.61 8.64
CA CYS A 98 3.13 8.44 9.48
C CYS A 98 3.92 7.20 9.04
N ILE A 99 5.20 7.38 8.78
CA ILE A 99 6.15 6.29 8.49
C ILE A 99 7.13 6.22 9.65
N ALA A 100 7.02 5.17 10.46
CA ALA A 100 7.92 4.94 11.59
C ALA A 100 9.01 3.94 11.22
N THR A 101 10.27 4.33 11.37
CA THR A 101 11.46 3.47 11.21
C THR A 101 11.84 2.85 12.56
N GLU A 102 13.03 2.26 12.65
CA GLU A 102 13.57 1.73 13.92
C GLU A 102 13.81 2.85 14.94
N ASP A 103 14.24 4.03 14.49
CA ASP A 103 14.80 5.10 15.31
C ASP A 103 14.09 6.46 15.14
N SER A 104 13.24 6.60 14.13
CA SER A 104 12.67 7.88 13.69
C SER A 104 11.22 7.71 13.21
N TYR A 105 10.53 8.82 12.99
CA TYR A 105 9.26 8.82 12.27
C TYR A 105 9.12 10.08 11.41
N PHE A 106 8.35 9.96 10.33
CA PHE A 106 8.10 11.02 9.37
C PHE A 106 6.61 11.13 9.11
N ILE A 107 6.08 12.35 9.06
CA ILE A 107 4.70 12.62 8.67
C ILE A 107 4.75 13.24 7.27
N LEU A 108 4.10 12.59 6.32
CA LEU A 108 3.97 13.08 4.95
C LEU A 108 2.51 13.41 4.66
N LYS A 109 2.29 14.44 3.86
CA LYS A 109 0.98 14.81 3.33
C LYS A 109 0.78 14.20 1.95
N PHE A 110 -0.26 13.40 1.79
CA PHE A 110 -0.67 12.85 0.50
C PHE A 110 -1.62 13.81 -0.24
N SER A 111 -1.42 13.99 -1.54
CA SER A 111 -2.30 14.76 -2.41
C SER A 111 -2.87 13.91 -3.55
N ALA A 112 -4.15 13.55 -3.45
CA ALA A 112 -4.87 12.85 -4.51
C ALA A 112 -5.06 13.71 -5.77
N GLU A 113 -5.19 15.02 -5.60
CA GLU A 113 -5.35 15.98 -6.70
C GLU A 113 -4.09 16.02 -7.58
N GLU A 114 -2.91 15.97 -6.97
CA GLU A 114 -1.62 15.93 -7.66
C GLU A 114 -1.48 14.65 -8.50
N VAL A 115 -1.82 13.49 -7.90
CA VAL A 115 -1.82 12.20 -8.60
C VAL A 115 -2.75 12.24 -9.82
N GLU A 116 -3.97 12.75 -9.65
CA GLU A 116 -4.94 12.81 -10.74
C GLU A 116 -4.52 13.78 -11.85
N ARG A 117 -3.95 14.93 -11.48
CA ARG A 117 -3.42 15.89 -12.45
C ARG A 117 -2.29 15.27 -13.28
N CYS A 118 -1.33 14.61 -12.65
CA CYS A 118 -0.23 13.92 -13.33
C CYS A 118 -0.70 12.76 -14.20
N ARG A 119 -1.76 12.04 -13.80
CA ARG A 119 -2.40 10.99 -14.63
C ARG A 119 -2.96 11.56 -15.92
N GLN A 120 -3.59 12.73 -15.85
CA GLN A 120 -4.23 13.37 -17.01
C GLN A 120 -3.20 14.00 -17.96
N SER A 121 -2.21 14.72 -17.44
CA SER A 121 -1.18 15.35 -18.27
C SER A 121 -0.15 14.35 -18.81
N LYS A 122 0.00 13.19 -18.16
CA LYS A 122 1.12 12.24 -18.33
C LYS A 122 2.49 12.86 -18.01
N GLU A 123 2.52 14.02 -17.38
CA GLU A 123 3.74 14.68 -16.91
C GLU A 123 3.99 14.32 -15.44
N GLY A 124 5.26 14.16 -15.05
CA GLY A 124 5.65 13.88 -13.65
C GLY A 124 5.56 12.42 -13.21
N LEU A 125 5.28 11.48 -14.13
CA LEU A 125 5.43 10.05 -13.86
C LEU A 125 6.90 9.65 -14.03
N SER A 126 7.52 9.23 -12.93
CA SER A 126 8.87 8.66 -12.88
C SER A 126 8.84 7.14 -12.70
N ALA A 127 10.01 6.49 -12.72
CA ALA A 127 10.15 5.09 -12.32
C ALA A 127 9.73 4.82 -10.87
N ASP A 128 9.70 5.86 -10.04
CA ASP A 128 9.31 5.84 -8.64
C ASP A 128 7.89 6.40 -8.42
N GLY A 129 7.07 6.51 -9.47
CA GLY A 129 5.71 7.02 -9.40
C GLY A 129 5.62 8.55 -9.53
N TYR A 130 4.60 9.14 -8.92
CA TYR A 130 4.28 10.57 -8.97
C TYR A 130 5.01 11.31 -7.85
N GLU A 131 6.05 12.08 -8.20
CA GLU A 131 6.91 12.74 -7.22
C GLU A 131 6.16 13.71 -6.29
N THR A 132 5.15 14.42 -6.81
CA THR A 132 4.36 15.40 -6.05
C THR A 132 3.18 14.79 -5.29
N ALA A 133 3.06 13.46 -5.27
CA ALA A 133 1.99 12.80 -4.52
C ALA A 133 2.15 12.95 -3.00
N PHE A 134 3.38 13.12 -2.52
CA PHE A 134 3.70 13.28 -1.10
C PHE A 134 4.61 14.49 -0.89
N ASP A 135 4.33 15.25 0.17
CA ASP A 135 5.15 16.36 0.70
C ASP A 135 5.49 16.12 2.18
#